data_AF-A0A7Z9SMF0-F1
#
_entry.id   AF-A0A7Z9SMF0-F1
#
_cell.length_a   1.000
_cell.length_b   1.000
_cell.length_c   1.000
_cell.angle_alpha   90.00
_cell.angle_beta   90.00
_cell.angle_gamma   90.00
#
_symmetry.space_group_name_H-M   'P 1'
#
loop_
_entity.id
_entity.type
_entity.pdbx_description
1 polymer ?
#
loop_
_entity_poly.entity_id
_entity_poly.type
_entity_poly.pdbx_seq_one_letter_code
_entity_poly.pdbx_strand_id
1 'polypeptide(L)' 'MIKKIGILSDTHGVVHPGVVEVINQCDIAIHAGD' A
#
# COMPACT_ATOMS: atom_id res chain seq x y z
N MET A 1 -16.19 -10.75 -9.01
CA MET A 1 -15.40 -10.50 -7.77
C MET A 1 -14.73 -9.15 -7.94
N ILE A 2 -14.86 -8.22 -6.98
CA ILE A 2 -14.21 -6.90 -7.06
C ILE A 2 -12.81 -7.02 -6.47
N LYS A 3 -11.79 -6.52 -7.18
CA LYS A 3 -10.40 -6.48 -6.72
C LYS A 3 -10.10 -5.14 -6.06
N LYS A 4 -9.42 -5.16 -4.91
CA LYS A 4 -8.92 -3.96 -4.22
C LYS A 4 -7.45 -3.74 -4.57
N ILE A 5 -7.13 -2.53 -5.00
CA ILE A 5 -5.76 -2.13 -5.35
C ILE A 5 -5.34 -1.05 -4.35
N GLY A 6 -4.30 -1.34 -3.57
CA GLY A 6 -3.65 -0.39 -2.67
C GLY A 6 -2.50 0.28 -3.39
N ILE A 7 -2.41 1.60 -3.27
CA ILE A 7 -1.33 2.40 -3.85
C ILE A 7 -0.71 3.24 -2.72
N LEU A 8 0.61 3.20 -2.61
CA LEU A 8 1.37 4.03 -1.67
C LEU A 8 2.59 4.66 -2.37
N SER A 9 3.03 5.81 -1.87
CA SER A 9 4.18 6.61 -2.29
C SER A 9 4.67 7.41 -1.08
N ASP A 10 5.62 8.30 -1.31
CA ASP A 10 6.47 9.08 -0.42
C ASP A 10 6.90 8.35 0.86
N THR A 11 7.31 7.07 0.75
CA THR A 11 7.66 6.24 1.91
C THR A 11 9.03 6.59 2.46
N HIS A 12 9.97 7.06 1.63
CA HIS A 12 11.34 7.41 2.04
C HIS A 12 12.00 6.38 2.97
N GLY A 13 11.76 5.09 2.69
CA GLY A 13 12.32 3.97 3.44
C GLY A 13 11.60 3.60 4.74
N VAL A 14 10.52 4.30 5.10
CA VAL A 14 9.71 4.00 6.30
C VAL A 14 8.22 4.09 6.00
N VAL A 15 7.51 2.96 6.16
CA VAL A 15 6.05 2.94 6.09
C VAL A 15 5.48 2.81 7.50
N HIS A 16 4.55 3.69 7.84
CA HIS A 16 3.85 3.61 9.13
C HIS A 16 3.09 2.27 9.24
N PRO A 17 3.15 1.55 10.37
CA PRO A 17 2.49 0.24 10.50
C PRO A 17 0.99 0.23 10.15
N GLY A 18 0.26 1.29 10.51
CA GLY A 18 -1.15 1.42 10.12
C GLY A 18 -1.40 1.52 8.60
N VAL A 19 -0.44 2.03 7.82
CA VAL A 19 -0.52 2.01 6.35
C VAL A 19 -0.30 0.58 5.84
N VAL A 20 0.64 -0.16 6.44
CA VAL A 20 0.85 -1.58 6.13
C VAL A 20 -0.40 -2.41 6.39
N GLU A 21 -1.10 -2.16 7.51
CA GLU A 21 -2.37 -2.84 7.83
C GLU A 21 -3.44 -2.63 6.75
N VAL A 22 -3.56 -1.41 6.22
CA VAL A 22 -4.52 -1.08 5.14
C VAL A 22 -4.10 -1.72 3.81
N ILE A 23 -2.83 -1.60 3.42
CA ILE A 23 -2.32 -2.17 2.17
C ILE A 23 -2.46 -3.69 2.16
N ASN A 24 -2.27 -4.36 3.30
CA ASN A 24 -2.45 -5.81 3.43
C ASN A 24 -3.90 -6.28 3.24
N GLN A 25 -4.89 -5.39 3.23
CA GLN A 25 -6.28 -5.73 2.91
C GLN A 25 -6.58 -5.67 1.40
N CYS A 26 -5.60 -5.29 0.58
CA CYS A 26 -5.73 -5.19 -0.86
C CYS A 26 -5.26 -6.47 -1.57
N ASP A 27 -5.85 -6.77 -2.72
CA ASP A 27 -5.42 -7.90 -3.57
C ASP A 27 -4.09 -7.61 -4.28
N ILE A 28 -3.82 -6.34 -4.55
CA ILE A 28 -2.62 -5.84 -5.23
C ILE A 28 -2.11 -4.63 -4.44
N ALA A 29 -0.81 -4.57 -4.20
CA ALA A 29 -0.12 -3.41 -3.66
C ALA A 29 0.80 -2.82 -4.74
N ILE A 30 0.72 -1.51 -4.97
CA ILE A 30 1.56 -0.77 -5.91
C ILE A 30 2.30 0.32 -5.14
N HIS A 31 3.63 0.28 -5.17
CA HIS A 31 4.46 1.39 -4.73
C HIS A 31 4.68 2.33 -5.93
N ALA A 32 4.20 3.57 -5.85
CA ALA A 32 4.04 4.47 -6.99
C ALA A 32 5.27 5.32 -7.35
N GLY A 33 6.46 4.85 -6.99
CA GLY A 33 7.63 5.72 -6.84
C GLY A 33 7.75 6.15 -5.39
N ASP A 34 8.85 6.83 -5.07
CA ASP A 34 9.20 7.14 -3.69
C ASP A 34 8.00 7.67 -2.94
#